data_AF-A0A3A5WFK1-F1
#
_entry.id   AF-A0A3A5WFK1-F1
#
_cell.length_a   1.000
_cell.length_b   1.000
_cell.length_c   1.000
_cell.angle_alpha   90.00
_cell.angle_beta   90.00
_cell.angle_gamma   90.00
#
_symmetry.space_group_name_H-M   'P 1'
#
loop_
_entity.id
_entity.type
_entity.pdbx_description
1 polymer ?
#
loop_
_entity_poly.entity_id
_entity_poly.type
_entity_poly.pdbx_seq_one_letter_code
_entity_poly.pdbx_strand_id
1 'polypeptide(L)'
;MKVLAFEDTVDIEALLISGGVDTSQIEIKQFWDSNNFLNRISEFKPDVLMLDHFMPPTKGLEVLRTLLKSEIVRPKVIVAMSSASMANKAMLKEGANYGIVKFKISELEIWN
;
A
#
# COMPACT_ATOMS: atom_id res chain seq x y z
N MET A 1 6.08 -10.78 8.35
CA MET A 1 4.93 -9.87 8.05
C MET A 1 4.60 -9.96 6.57
N LYS A 2 3.33 -9.94 6.15
CA LYS A 2 2.95 -9.93 4.73
C LYS A 2 2.60 -8.53 4.23
N VAL A 3 3.31 -8.05 3.21
CA VAL A 3 3.11 -6.72 2.62
C VAL A 3 2.65 -6.87 1.18
N LEU A 4 1.50 -6.29 0.86
CA LEU A 4 1.00 -6.20 -0.50
C LEU A 4 1.07 -4.77 -0.99
N ALA A 5 1.78 -4.52 -2.07
CA ALA A 5 1.89 -3.21 -2.68
C ALA A 5 1.25 -3.16 -4.06
N PHE A 6 0.66 -2.02 -4.32
CA PHE A 6 0.02 -1.64 -5.57
C PHE A 6 0.65 -0.32 -6.02
N GLU A 7 1.67 -0.42 -6.87
CA GLU A 7 2.54 0.68 -7.28
C GLU A 7 3.19 0.35 -8.63
N ASP A 8 3.08 1.26 -9.60
CA ASP A 8 3.48 1.05 -10.99
C ASP A 8 4.78 1.76 -11.40
N THR A 9 5.35 2.61 -10.54
CA THR A 9 6.50 3.45 -10.91
C THR A 9 7.80 3.14 -10.17
N VAL A 10 7.73 2.53 -8.98
CA VAL A 10 8.91 2.23 -8.14
C VAL A 10 8.83 0.83 -7.55
N ASP A 11 9.99 0.24 -7.27
CA ASP A 11 10.09 -1.03 -6.54
C ASP A 11 10.05 -0.75 -5.03
N ILE A 12 9.03 -1.28 -4.34
CA ILE A 12 8.82 -1.05 -2.92
C ILE A 12 9.87 -1.73 -2.06
N GLU A 13 10.28 -2.95 -2.40
CA GLU A 13 11.28 -3.67 -1.62
C GLU A 13 12.64 -2.97 -1.73
N ALA A 14 13.02 -2.53 -2.94
CA ALA A 14 14.24 -1.77 -3.15
C ALA A 14 14.24 -0.46 -2.36
N LEU A 15 13.12 0.27 -2.32
CA LEU A 15 13.00 1.50 -1.52
C LEU A 15 13.15 1.23 -0.02
N LEU A 16 12.54 0.16 0.50
CA LEU A 16 12.67 -0.23 1.91
C LEU A 16 14.12 -0.58 2.25
N ILE A 17 14.77 -1.42 1.44
CA ILE A 17 16.18 -1.80 1.63
C ILE A 17 17.08 -0.57 1.57
N SER A 18 16.87 0.32 0.59
CA SER A 18 17.66 1.56 0.47
C SER A 18 17.51 2.49 1.68
N GLY A 19 16.36 2.42 2.35
CA GLY A 19 16.06 3.15 3.57
C GLY A 19 16.50 2.45 4.85
N GLY A 20 17.19 1.31 4.76
CA GLY A 20 17.74 0.57 5.91
C GLY A 20 16.77 -0.39 6.60
N VAL A 21 15.64 -0.73 5.97
CA VAL A 21 14.69 -1.72 6.49
C VAL A 21 15.20 -3.13 6.20
N ASP A 22 15.27 -3.98 7.22
CA ASP A 22 15.53 -5.42 7.05
C ASP A 22 14.26 -6.13 6.54
N THR A 23 14.28 -6.53 5.26
CA THR A 23 13.15 -7.23 4.63
C THR A 23 13.23 -8.76 4.75
N SER A 24 14.24 -9.32 5.44
CA SER A 24 14.47 -10.78 5.50
C SER A 24 13.31 -11.58 6.12
N GLN A 25 12.48 -10.95 6.95
CA GLN A 25 11.28 -11.53 7.58
C GLN A 25 9.96 -10.96 7.02
N ILE A 26 10.04 -10.23 5.90
CA ILE A 26 8.90 -9.60 5.25
C ILE A 26 8.62 -10.30 3.92
N GLU A 27 7.43 -10.89 3.78
CA GLU A 27 6.96 -11.39 2.50
C GLU A 27 6.32 -10.22 1.74
N ILE A 28 7.07 -9.64 0.80
CA ILE A 28 6.61 -8.53 -0.03
C ILE A 28 6.10 -9.07 -1.36
N LYS A 29 4.88 -8.67 -1.73
CA LYS A 29 4.31 -8.88 -3.07
C LYS A 29 3.89 -7.54 -3.65
N GLN A 30 4.40 -7.20 -4.83
CA GLN A 30 4.02 -5.99 -5.54
C GLN A 30 3.28 -6.31 -6.84
N PHE A 31 2.25 -5.53 -7.12
CA PHE A 31 1.59 -5.47 -8.41
C PHE A 31 1.77 -4.09 -9.04
N TRP A 32 2.09 -4.09 -10.32
CA TRP A 32 2.31 -2.90 -11.15
C TRP A 32 1.02 -2.34 -11.77
N ASP A 33 -0.13 -2.90 -11.38
CA ASP A 33 -1.45 -2.44 -11.75
C ASP A 33 -2.46 -2.81 -10.65
N SER A 34 -3.60 -2.13 -10.67
CA SER A 34 -4.74 -2.42 -9.78
C SER A 34 -5.77 -3.39 -10.36
N ASN A 35 -5.49 -4.12 -11.43
CA ASN A 35 -6.48 -5.07 -11.93
C ASN A 35 -6.78 -6.14 -10.87
N ASN A 36 -8.06 -6.51 -10.73
CA ASN A 36 -8.50 -7.55 -9.79
C ASN A 36 -8.03 -7.33 -8.34
N PHE A 37 -7.90 -6.08 -7.89
CA PHE A 37 -7.31 -5.74 -6.59
C PHE A 37 -7.98 -6.46 -5.41
N LEU A 38 -9.32 -6.58 -5.38
CA LEU A 38 -10.02 -7.28 -4.29
C LEU A 38 -9.62 -8.75 -4.19
N ASN A 39 -9.52 -9.44 -5.32
CA ASN A 39 -9.12 -10.85 -5.36
C ASN A 39 -7.67 -10.99 -4.88
N ARG A 40 -6.77 -10.16 -5.39
CA ARG A 40 -5.34 -10.16 -5.00
C ARG A 40 -5.16 -9.90 -3.49
N ILE A 41 -5.92 -8.96 -2.93
CA ILE A 41 -5.92 -8.67 -1.49
C ILE A 41 -6.48 -9.86 -0.70
N SER A 42 -7.63 -10.40 -1.12
CA SER A 42 -8.30 -11.52 -0.45
C SER A 42 -7.48 -12.82 -0.46
N GLU A 43 -6.81 -13.12 -1.57
CA GLU A 43 -5.95 -14.30 -1.71
C GLU A 43 -4.66 -14.17 -0.90
N PHE A 44 -4.00 -13.01 -0.97
CA PHE A 44 -2.72 -12.81 -0.31
C PHE A 44 -2.84 -12.60 1.21
N LYS A 45 -3.97 -12.02 1.66
CA LYS A 45 -4.27 -11.67 3.07
C LYS A 45 -3.12 -10.89 3.73
N PRO A 46 -2.78 -9.68 3.21
CA PRO A 46 -1.68 -8.91 3.75
C PRO A 46 -1.95 -8.39 5.17
N ASP A 47 -0.90 -8.29 5.97
CA ASP A 47 -0.92 -7.50 7.21
C ASP A 47 -0.89 -6.00 6.89
N VAL A 48 -0.08 -5.63 5.89
CA VAL A 48 0.10 -4.24 5.40
C VAL A 48 -0.28 -4.18 3.92
N LEU A 49 -1.23 -3.31 3.59
CA LEU A 49 -1.60 -2.97 2.22
C LEU A 49 -1.08 -1.57 1.87
N MET A 50 -0.23 -1.47 0.86
CA MET A 50 0.34 -0.22 0.37
C MET A 50 -0.31 0.15 -0.96
N LEU A 51 -0.87 1.36 -1.04
CA LEU A 51 -1.62 1.83 -2.20
C LEU A 51 -1.02 3.12 -2.73
N ASP A 52 -0.49 3.09 -3.96
CA ASP A 52 -0.25 4.32 -4.70
C ASP A 52 -1.58 4.98 -5.07
N HIS A 53 -1.66 6.28 -4.82
CA HIS A 53 -2.83 7.05 -5.19
C HIS A 53 -3.10 7.06 -6.70
N PHE A 54 -2.05 7.18 -7.53
CA PHE A 54 -2.20 7.41 -8.97
C PHE A 54 -2.11 6.16 -9.84
N MET A 55 -1.90 4.98 -9.24
CA MET A 55 -1.72 3.74 -9.99
C MET A 55 -2.94 3.42 -10.88
N PRO A 56 -2.72 3.01 -12.15
CA PRO A 56 -3.76 2.58 -13.06
C PRO A 56 -4.12 1.08 -12.92
N PRO A 57 -5.24 0.62 -13.51
CA PRO A 57 -6.32 1.44 -14.08
C PRO A 57 -7.21 2.08 -13.00
N THR A 58 -7.23 1.53 -11.79
CA THR A 58 -8.01 2.02 -10.65
C THR A 58 -7.09 2.72 -9.65
N LYS A 59 -7.32 4.03 -9.46
CA LYS A 59 -6.59 4.85 -8.49
C LYS A 59 -6.65 4.25 -7.08
N GLY A 60 -5.58 4.37 -6.31
CA GLY A 60 -5.51 3.85 -4.95
C GLY A 60 -6.62 4.34 -4.02
N LEU A 61 -7.12 5.57 -4.22
CA LEU A 61 -8.27 6.09 -3.48
C LEU A 61 -9.54 5.26 -3.73
N GLU A 62 -9.79 4.87 -4.98
CA GLU A 62 -10.96 4.06 -5.35
C GLU A 62 -10.79 2.60 -4.94
N VAL A 63 -9.56 2.07 -5.00
CA VAL A 63 -9.21 0.77 -4.40
C VAL A 63 -9.55 0.76 -2.91
N LEU A 64 -9.12 1.79 -2.17
CA LEU A 64 -9.39 1.94 -0.74
C LEU A 64 -10.89 2.02 -0.44
N ARG A 65 -11.62 2.88 -1.14
CA ARG A 65 -13.08 3.02 -0.97
C ARG A 65 -13.82 1.73 -1.24
N THR A 66 -13.42 1.00 -2.27
CA THR A 66 -14.04 -0.27 -2.63
C THR A 66 -13.73 -1.34 -1.59
N LEU A 67 -12.47 -1.43 -1.14
CA LEU A 67 -12.04 -2.33 -0.08
C LEU A 67 -12.86 -2.12 1.21
N LEU A 68 -13.00 -0.88 1.67
CA LEU A 68 -13.71 -0.55 2.91
C LEU A 68 -15.22 -0.83 2.86
N LYS A 69 -15.79 -0.95 1.65
CA LYS A 69 -17.21 -1.29 1.45
C LYS A 69 -17.42 -2.77 1.09
N SER A 70 -16.33 -3.54 0.99
CA SER A 70 -16.40 -4.94 0.61
C SER A 70 -16.43 -5.86 1.84
N GLU A 71 -16.85 -7.10 1.64
CA GLU A 71 -16.88 -8.15 2.66
C GLU A 71 -15.50 -8.81 2.88
N ILE A 72 -14.45 -8.38 2.15
CA ILE A 72 -13.13 -9.01 2.31
C ILE A 72 -12.49 -8.55 3.62
N VAL A 73 -11.72 -9.44 4.25
CA VAL A 73 -11.02 -9.12 5.48
C VAL A 73 -10.06 -7.96 5.24
N ARG A 74 -10.34 -6.84 5.91
CA ARG A 74 -9.53 -5.63 5.81
C ARG A 74 -8.13 -5.90 6.38
N PRO A 75 -7.05 -5.52 5.66
CA PRO A 75 -5.69 -5.50 6.21
C PRO A 75 -5.60 -4.64 7.47
N LYS A 76 -4.77 -5.05 8.43
CA LYS A 76 -4.60 -4.34 9.72
C LYS A 76 -4.09 -2.92 9.50
N VAL A 77 -3.14 -2.78 8.57
CA VAL A 77 -2.52 -1.50 8.22
C VAL A 77 -2.72 -1.24 6.74
N ILE A 78 -3.21 -0.04 6.42
CA ILE A 78 -3.28 0.48 5.06
C ILE A 78 -2.41 1.74 4.98
N VAL A 79 -1.46 1.74 4.07
CA VAL A 79 -0.55 2.87 3.80
C VAL A 79 -0.94 3.50 2.46
N ALA A 80 -1.36 4.76 2.50
CA ALA A 80 -1.54 5.58 1.31
C ALA A 80 -0.21 6.22 0.92
N MET A 81 0.15 6.13 -0.36
CA MET A 81 1.41 6.62 -0.87
C MET A 81 1.20 7.52 -2.08
N SER A 82 1.90 8.65 -2.12
CA SER A 82 1.93 9.56 -3.25
C SER A 82 3.00 10.62 -3.04
N SER A 83 3.61 11.10 -4.12
CA SER A 83 4.42 12.32 -4.09
C SER A 83 3.58 13.57 -3.81
N ALA A 84 2.26 13.53 -4.05
CA ALA A 84 1.34 14.62 -3.76
C ALA A 84 0.77 14.49 -2.34
N SER A 85 1.15 15.38 -1.43
CA SER A 85 0.67 15.35 -0.03
C SER A 85 -0.86 15.44 0.09
N MET A 86 -1.53 16.15 -0.82
CA MET A 86 -3.00 16.22 -0.87
C MET A 86 -3.65 14.87 -1.17
N ALA A 87 -3.04 14.05 -2.03
CA ALA A 87 -3.52 12.71 -2.35
C ALA A 87 -3.45 11.78 -1.12
N ASN A 88 -2.34 11.84 -0.38
CA ASN A 88 -2.16 11.10 0.87
C ASN A 88 -3.22 11.52 1.90
N LYS A 89 -3.45 12.83 2.06
CA LYS A 89 -4.49 13.37 2.96
C LYS A 89 -5.90 12.91 2.56
N ALA A 90 -6.19 12.80 1.26
CA ALA A 90 -7.49 12.32 0.81
C ALA A 90 -7.71 10.86 1.22
N MET A 91 -6.72 9.98 1.05
CA MET A 91 -6.83 8.57 1.44
C MET A 91 -6.85 8.38 2.96
N LEU A 92 -6.12 9.21 3.71
CA LEU A 92 -6.22 9.24 5.17
C LEU A 92 -7.66 9.56 5.64
N LYS A 93 -8.32 10.54 5.01
CA LYS A 93 -9.71 10.89 5.32
C LYS A 93 -10.70 9.75 5.05
N GLU A 94 -10.42 8.92 4.04
CA GLU A 94 -11.26 7.74 3.75
C GLU A 94 -11.00 6.56 4.69
N GLY A 95 -9.87 6.54 5.41
CA GLY A 95 -9.59 5.53 6.44
C GLY A 95 -8.28 4.75 6.28
N ALA A 96 -7.34 5.21 5.44
CA ALA A 96 -5.97 4.71 5.50
C ALA A 96 -5.34 5.02 6.87
N ASN A 97 -4.49 4.13 7.37
CA ASN A 97 -3.82 4.29 8.66
C ASN A 97 -2.66 5.31 8.55
N TYR A 98 -1.95 5.29 7.43
CA TYR A 98 -0.81 6.17 7.16
C TYR A 98 -0.95 6.83 5.79
N GLY A 99 -0.38 8.02 5.64
CA GLY A 99 -0.28 8.74 4.38
C GLY A 99 1.12 9.30 4.25
N ILE A 100 1.88 8.84 3.25
CA ILE A 100 3.32 9.11 3.18
C ILE A 100 3.80 9.39 1.74
N VAL A 101 4.89 10.14 1.63
CA VAL A 101 5.61 10.28 0.35
C VAL A 101 6.37 8.99 0.07
N LYS A 102 6.29 8.49 -1.18
CA LYS A 102 6.83 7.16 -1.58
C LYS A 102 8.27 6.94 -1.12
N PHE A 103 9.15 7.94 -1.29
CA PHE A 103 10.57 7.85 -0.92
C PHE A 103 10.84 7.90 0.59
N LYS A 104 9.80 8.04 1.42
CA LYS A 104 9.87 8.06 2.89
C LYS A 104 9.23 6.84 3.52
N ILE A 105 8.79 5.84 2.75
CA ILE A 105 8.09 4.65 3.28
C ILE A 105 8.90 3.88 4.33
N SER A 106 10.24 3.89 4.23
CA SER A 106 11.14 3.28 5.22
C SER A 106 11.09 3.98 6.59
N GLU A 107 10.64 5.23 6.66
CA GLU A 107 10.49 5.99 7.90
C GLU A 107 9.27 5.56 8.74
N LEU A 108 8.40 4.68 8.22
CA LEU A 108 7.25 4.18 8.97
C LEU A 108 7.69 3.20 10.07
N GLU A 109 7.18 3.41 11.29
CA GLU A 109 7.42 2.51 12.43
C GLU A 109 6.50 1.26 12.39
N ILE A 110 6.45 0.58 11.24
CA ILE A 110 5.63 -0.64 11.02
C ILE A 110 6.44 -1.85 10.55
N TRP A 111 7.75 -1.69 10.40
CA TRP A 111 8.64 -2.70 9.80
C TRP A 111 9.25 -3.68 10.81
N ASN A 112 8.87 -3.59 12.09
CA ASN A 112 9.38 -4.42 13.19
C ASN A 112 8.35 -5.43 13.70
#